data_AF-A0A1G1C6E0-F1
#
_entry.id   AF-A0A1G1C6E0-F1
#
_cell.length_a   1.000
_cell.length_b   1.000
_cell.length_c   1.000
_cell.angle_alpha   90.00
_cell.angle_beta   90.00
_cell.angle_gamma   90.00
#
_symmetry.space_group_name_H-M   'P 1'
#
loop_
_entity.id
_entity.type
_entity.pdbx_description
1 polymer ?
#
loop_
_entity_poly.entity_id
_entity_poly.type
_entity_poly.pdbx_seq_one_letter_code
_entity_poly.pdbx_strand_id
1 'polypeptide(L)'
;MQNSPAIKTWVFCVCFGILAGLHPCPAREISVTILHTNDLHQELAPLARIAGYVADYRQQHPNTVFVDAGDFLDRGSSLAALTRGETMFGAMSRMGYDMAVLGNHDWIYGDQRLRELLDLYPGFTVLASNLGTTKDALSGNLPRTMVKEFDGIRVGFLGITLDTYGKDPKGRPRLYVLDCRDSTQKAISELKGGKVDLIVAVTHLGYAKMKHEKESTHPSDVDLAKAYPEINVVVGGHSHTDLAEGVTRQTYAETGCIIVQCGSGGSKLGRLTLAVDSETRRISGFEVERIPVDSKLLELPEVASFLDQQYQTYMPQARTIVGEFPEPIEFHNLAFWGADFIRKQTGADLVLLPRRALYDEPVSFPKGKITVERLFSYFYDHYLVKATITGAELQTFCNAQERRDRFNPFHHRGRPFSGDAIYYSGMNVTFSPADSSVNFALTPDKEYVVVVPWPFADAGINKFRYQLPERASVPLADVVSGLTLHEPALLPATTRQLLVREGTSNGLAFCRPFAQPQPDWDAWTKCFEAKFK
;
A
#
# COMPACT_ATOMS: atom_id res chain seq x y z
N MET A 1 45.52 -8.02 103.95
CA MET A 1 46.35 -7.31 102.96
C MET A 1 46.13 -7.98 101.61
N GLN A 2 45.63 -7.19 100.65
CA GLN A 2 45.80 -7.22 99.18
C GLN A 2 45.67 -8.54 98.37
N ASN A 3 44.56 -8.61 97.62
CA ASN A 3 44.40 -8.70 96.14
C ASN A 3 45.38 -9.53 95.29
N SER A 4 44.87 -10.52 94.52
CA SER A 4 44.47 -10.41 93.08
C SER A 4 44.28 -11.79 92.39
N PRO A 5 43.62 -11.88 91.19
CA PRO A 5 42.68 -12.96 90.83
C PRO A 5 43.10 -13.87 89.65
N ALA A 6 42.32 -14.94 89.38
CA ALA A 6 42.38 -15.69 88.11
C ALA A 6 40.97 -16.13 87.61
N ILE A 7 40.47 -15.33 86.66
CA ILE A 7 39.74 -15.64 85.40
C ILE A 7 38.82 -16.88 85.37
N LYS A 8 37.51 -16.62 85.27
CA LYS A 8 36.47 -17.59 84.83
C LYS A 8 36.25 -17.46 83.33
N THR A 9 36.50 -18.53 82.58
CA THR A 9 36.20 -18.64 81.15
C THR A 9 34.72 -19.00 80.96
N TRP A 10 33.94 -18.10 80.36
CA TRP A 10 32.57 -18.38 79.91
C TRP A 10 32.61 -18.86 78.46
N VAL A 11 32.13 -20.08 78.21
CA VAL A 11 31.93 -20.61 76.86
C VAL A 11 30.60 -20.06 76.33
N PHE A 12 30.67 -19.16 75.35
CA PHE A 12 29.50 -18.70 74.61
C PHE A 12 29.17 -19.75 73.53
N CYS A 13 28.07 -20.49 73.71
CA CYS A 13 27.48 -21.28 72.64
C CYS A 13 26.72 -20.35 71.69
N VAL A 14 27.32 -20.03 70.54
CA VAL A 14 26.64 -19.35 69.44
C VAL A 14 25.77 -20.36 68.71
N CYS A 15 24.46 -20.27 68.91
CA CYS A 15 23.48 -20.97 68.08
C CYS A 15 23.44 -20.28 66.71
N PHE A 16 24.08 -20.88 65.71
CA PHE A 16 23.87 -20.52 64.30
C PHE A 16 22.45 -20.96 63.92
N GLY A 17 21.52 -20.02 63.92
CA GLY A 17 20.22 -20.20 63.29
C GLY A 17 20.43 -20.35 61.78
N ILE A 18 20.01 -21.48 61.24
CA ILE A 18 19.92 -21.73 59.80
C ILE A 18 18.81 -20.82 59.27
N LEU A 19 19.16 -19.61 58.83
CA LEU A 19 18.37 -18.84 57.89
C LEU A 19 18.46 -19.58 56.56
N ALA A 20 17.50 -20.47 56.31
CA ALA A 20 17.28 -21.01 54.97
C ALA A 20 17.00 -19.81 54.05
N GLY A 21 17.98 -19.48 53.22
CA GLY A 21 17.84 -18.45 52.21
C GLY A 21 16.66 -18.79 51.32
N LEU A 22 15.60 -17.97 51.40
CA LEU A 22 14.68 -17.78 50.30
C LEU A 22 15.51 -17.19 49.16
N HIS A 23 16.16 -18.05 48.36
CA HIS A 23 16.63 -17.62 47.07
C HIS A 23 15.37 -17.25 46.26
N PRO A 24 15.19 -15.99 45.84
CA PRO A 24 14.17 -15.71 44.83
C PRO A 24 14.50 -16.60 43.64
N CYS A 25 13.56 -17.47 43.28
CA CYS A 25 13.63 -18.15 42.00
C CYS A 25 13.81 -17.06 40.95
N PRO A 26 14.83 -17.11 40.07
CA PRO A 26 14.96 -16.10 39.04
C PRO A 26 13.63 -16.03 38.28
N ALA A 27 13.09 -14.81 38.17
CA ALA A 27 11.84 -14.57 37.47
C ALA A 27 11.90 -15.25 36.10
N ARG A 28 10.83 -15.98 35.75
CA ARG A 28 10.77 -16.67 34.46
C ARG A 28 10.52 -15.61 33.39
N GLU A 29 11.39 -15.52 32.40
CA GLU A 29 11.09 -14.71 31.22
C GLU A 29 10.05 -15.42 30.35
N ILE A 30 8.96 -14.72 30.06
CA ILE A 30 7.90 -15.15 29.16
C ILE A 30 8.16 -14.50 27.82
N SER A 31 8.34 -15.32 26.79
CA SER A 31 8.49 -14.85 25.42
C SER A 31 7.13 -14.59 24.80
N VAL A 32 6.93 -13.37 24.26
CA VAL A 32 5.74 -12.99 23.48
C VAL A 32 6.22 -12.50 22.12
N THR A 33 5.74 -13.13 21.04
CA THR A 33 6.13 -12.77 19.68
C THR A 33 5.01 -12.07 18.94
N ILE A 34 5.33 -10.98 18.27
CA ILE A 34 4.47 -10.26 17.33
C ILE A 34 5.07 -10.46 15.93
N LEU A 35 4.44 -11.33 15.14
CA LEU A 35 4.66 -11.37 13.71
C LEU A 35 3.81 -10.26 13.08
N HIS A 36 4.37 -9.52 12.13
CA HIS A 36 3.64 -8.43 11.50
C HIS A 36 3.98 -8.20 10.04
N THR A 37 2.98 -7.75 9.30
CA THR A 37 3.09 -7.17 7.96
C THR A 37 2.45 -5.79 7.94
N ASN A 38 2.73 -5.02 6.89
CA ASN A 38 2.13 -3.73 6.63
C ASN A 38 2.25 -3.44 5.14
N ASP A 39 1.32 -2.64 4.59
CA ASP A 39 1.38 -2.13 3.22
C ASP A 39 1.54 -3.24 2.17
N LEU A 40 0.73 -4.31 2.28
CA LEU A 40 0.79 -5.44 1.34
C LEU A 40 0.42 -5.03 -0.09
N HIS A 41 -0.38 -3.98 -0.26
CA HIS A 41 -0.68 -3.36 -1.54
C HIS A 41 -1.03 -4.34 -2.66
N GLN A 42 -1.96 -5.26 -2.40
CA GLN A 42 -2.42 -6.27 -3.37
C GLN A 42 -1.30 -7.18 -3.94
N GLU A 43 -0.12 -7.25 -3.32
CA GLU A 43 0.91 -8.20 -3.72
C GLU A 43 0.52 -9.61 -3.25
N LEU A 44 0.00 -10.42 -4.18
CA LEU A 44 -0.53 -11.76 -3.89
C LEU A 44 0.57 -12.83 -3.78
N ALA A 45 1.65 -12.67 -4.53
CA ALA A 45 2.76 -13.63 -4.60
C ALA A 45 3.41 -13.98 -3.24
N PRO A 46 3.64 -13.05 -2.30
CA PRO A 46 4.25 -13.38 -1.01
C PRO A 46 3.31 -14.06 0.00
N LEU A 47 1.99 -13.93 -0.16
CA LEU A 47 1.01 -14.26 0.89
C LEU A 47 1.07 -15.71 1.35
N ALA A 48 1.16 -16.67 0.41
CA ALA A 48 1.23 -18.08 0.75
C ALA A 48 2.50 -18.43 1.55
N ARG A 49 3.63 -17.78 1.23
CA ARG A 49 4.91 -17.99 1.94
C ARG A 49 4.92 -17.37 3.33
N ILE A 50 4.35 -16.17 3.46
CA ILE A 50 4.14 -15.53 4.76
C ILE A 50 3.29 -16.45 5.64
N ALA A 51 2.16 -16.93 5.12
CA ALA A 51 1.28 -17.84 5.86
C ALA A 51 1.97 -19.15 6.26
N GLY A 52 2.80 -19.72 5.38
CA GLY A 52 3.56 -20.94 5.68
C GLY A 52 4.54 -20.73 6.81
N TYR A 53 5.33 -19.64 6.77
CA TYR A 53 6.22 -19.27 7.87
C TYR A 53 5.45 -19.08 9.18
N VAL A 54 4.35 -18.33 9.15
CA VAL A 54 3.54 -18.05 10.36
C VAL A 54 3.00 -19.34 10.97
N ALA A 55 2.49 -20.26 10.14
CA ALA A 55 1.97 -21.55 10.58
C ALA A 55 3.07 -22.41 11.24
N ASP A 56 4.24 -22.49 10.64
CA ASP A 56 5.38 -23.27 11.15
C ASP A 56 5.98 -22.64 12.42
N TYR A 57 6.06 -21.30 12.46
CA TYR A 57 6.60 -20.57 13.61
C TYR A 57 5.70 -20.72 14.83
N ARG A 58 4.38 -20.59 14.67
CA ARG A 58 3.42 -20.76 15.77
C ARG A 58 3.39 -22.16 16.38
N GLN A 59 3.68 -23.20 15.60
CA GLN A 59 3.80 -24.56 16.14
C GLN A 59 4.95 -24.68 17.16
N GLN A 60 6.03 -23.91 16.95
CA GLN A 60 7.20 -23.90 17.82
C GLN A 60 7.11 -22.83 18.92
N HIS A 61 6.36 -21.76 18.66
CA HIS A 61 6.23 -20.58 19.53
C HIS A 61 4.75 -20.23 19.74
N PRO A 62 4.04 -20.93 20.65
CA PRO A 62 2.59 -20.74 20.83
C PRO A 62 2.20 -19.35 21.33
N ASN A 63 3.11 -18.65 22.01
CA ASN A 63 2.91 -17.27 22.45
C ASN A 63 3.16 -16.25 21.32
N THR A 64 2.52 -16.47 20.17
CA THR A 64 2.69 -15.63 18.97
C THR A 64 1.35 -15.04 18.54
N VAL A 65 1.36 -13.74 18.29
CA VAL A 65 0.28 -13.01 17.60
C VAL A 65 0.74 -12.63 16.20
N PHE A 66 -0.16 -12.67 15.22
CA PHE A 66 0.10 -12.23 13.85
C PHE A 66 -0.83 -11.08 13.49
N VAL A 67 -0.26 -9.93 13.10
CA VAL A 67 -1.01 -8.69 12.87
C VAL A 67 -0.67 -8.06 11.51
N ASP A 68 -1.61 -7.34 10.91
CA ASP A 68 -1.32 -6.47 9.77
C ASP A 68 -1.62 -5.00 10.09
N ALA A 69 -0.69 -4.11 9.73
CA ALA A 69 -0.79 -2.68 10.01
C ALA A 69 -1.52 -1.85 8.93
N GLY A 70 -2.21 -2.45 7.96
CA GLY A 70 -3.09 -1.77 7.01
C GLY A 70 -2.50 -1.57 5.60
N ASP A 71 -3.34 -1.05 4.70
CA ASP A 71 -3.08 -0.94 3.25
C ASP A 71 -2.82 -2.32 2.60
N PHE A 72 -3.79 -3.22 2.79
CA PHE A 72 -3.82 -4.47 2.04
C PHE A 72 -4.19 -4.21 0.59
N LEU A 73 -5.02 -3.19 0.35
CA LEU A 73 -5.47 -2.79 -0.97
C LEU A 73 -4.64 -1.64 -1.57
N ASP A 74 -4.97 -1.34 -2.83
CA ASP A 74 -4.29 -0.42 -3.74
C ASP A 74 -2.88 -0.87 -4.18
N ARG A 75 -2.54 -0.62 -5.45
CA ARG A 75 -1.20 -0.79 -6.06
C ARG A 75 -0.52 -2.18 -6.00
N GLY A 76 -0.96 -3.15 -6.81
CA GLY A 76 -0.22 -4.41 -6.97
C GLY A 76 -0.80 -5.36 -8.00
N SER A 77 -1.29 -6.52 -7.57
CA SER A 77 -1.89 -7.51 -8.47
C SER A 77 -3.12 -6.97 -9.19
N SER A 78 -3.16 -7.20 -10.50
CA SER A 78 -4.35 -6.93 -11.29
C SER A 78 -5.50 -7.83 -10.90
N LEU A 79 -5.25 -9.07 -10.50
CA LEU A 79 -6.31 -9.98 -10.05
C LEU A 79 -7.05 -9.44 -8.83
N ALA A 80 -6.33 -8.95 -7.82
CA ALA A 80 -6.92 -8.33 -6.64
C ALA A 80 -7.78 -7.10 -7.01
N ALA A 81 -7.32 -6.30 -7.96
CA ALA A 81 -8.08 -5.17 -8.46
C ALA A 81 -9.34 -5.60 -9.24
N LEU A 82 -9.22 -6.64 -10.08
CA LEU A 82 -10.31 -7.19 -10.90
C LEU A 82 -11.47 -7.67 -10.04
N THR A 83 -11.11 -8.35 -8.95
CA THR A 83 -12.05 -8.93 -8.00
C THR A 83 -12.47 -7.92 -6.91
N ARG A 84 -12.04 -6.66 -7.05
CA ARG A 84 -12.37 -5.55 -6.14
C ARG A 84 -12.09 -5.93 -4.68
N GLY A 85 -10.88 -6.44 -4.43
CA GLY A 85 -10.36 -6.80 -3.11
C GLY A 85 -10.67 -8.23 -2.65
N GLU A 86 -11.54 -8.96 -3.34
CA GLU A 86 -11.98 -10.30 -2.91
C GLU A 86 -10.86 -11.32 -2.81
N THR A 87 -9.97 -11.36 -3.82
CA THR A 87 -8.80 -12.24 -3.76
C THR A 87 -7.88 -11.87 -2.59
N MET A 88 -7.73 -10.59 -2.27
CA MET A 88 -6.85 -10.16 -1.18
C MET A 88 -7.42 -10.53 0.18
N PHE A 89 -8.67 -10.17 0.47
CA PHE A 89 -9.35 -10.53 1.73
C PHE A 89 -9.53 -12.04 1.87
N GLY A 90 -9.80 -12.74 0.77
CA GLY A 90 -9.87 -14.20 0.73
C GLY A 90 -8.54 -14.87 1.06
N ALA A 91 -7.42 -14.35 0.56
CA ALA A 91 -6.10 -14.86 0.93
C ALA A 91 -5.81 -14.56 2.41
N MET A 92 -5.94 -13.29 2.83
CA MET A 92 -5.64 -12.85 4.21
C MET A 92 -6.44 -13.60 5.27
N SER A 93 -7.73 -13.86 5.04
CA SER A 93 -8.58 -14.63 5.95
C SER A 93 -8.11 -16.08 6.17
N ARG A 94 -7.22 -16.60 5.31
CA ARG A 94 -6.61 -17.94 5.40
C ARG A 94 -5.17 -17.92 5.89
N MET A 95 -4.55 -16.75 6.05
CA MET A 95 -3.15 -16.62 6.49
C MET A 95 -3.00 -16.79 8.02
N GLY A 96 -4.10 -16.77 8.76
CA GLY A 96 -4.11 -16.90 10.21
C GLY A 96 -3.78 -15.58 10.95
N TYR A 97 -4.06 -14.42 10.37
CA TYR A 97 -4.00 -13.16 11.12
C TYR A 97 -4.93 -13.22 12.33
N ASP A 98 -4.45 -12.72 13.48
CA ASP A 98 -5.31 -12.51 14.65
C ASP A 98 -6.12 -11.22 14.49
N MET A 99 -5.45 -10.18 14.02
CA MET A 99 -6.05 -8.86 13.82
C MET A 99 -5.35 -8.08 12.72
N ALA A 100 -6.04 -7.06 12.24
CA ALA A 100 -5.46 -6.07 11.36
C ALA A 100 -6.08 -4.69 11.64
N VAL A 101 -5.46 -3.64 11.11
CA VAL A 101 -6.08 -2.31 11.02
C VAL A 101 -6.31 -1.95 9.56
N LEU A 102 -7.27 -1.08 9.29
CA LEU A 102 -7.45 -0.54 7.95
C LEU A 102 -6.46 0.60 7.72
N GLY A 103 -5.86 0.65 6.54
CA GLY A 103 -5.15 1.81 6.04
C GLY A 103 -6.04 2.69 5.15
N ASN A 104 -5.46 3.75 4.57
CA ASN A 104 -6.19 4.67 3.70
C ASN A 104 -6.69 4.04 2.40
N HIS A 105 -6.11 2.91 1.98
CA HIS A 105 -6.47 2.24 0.75
C HIS A 105 -7.51 1.12 0.91
N ASP A 106 -7.77 0.65 2.13
CA ASP A 106 -8.61 -0.54 2.34
C ASP A 106 -10.11 -0.31 2.09
N TRP A 107 -10.53 0.94 1.89
CA TRP A 107 -11.88 1.30 1.46
C TRP A 107 -11.93 1.92 0.05
N ILE A 108 -10.92 1.67 -0.79
CA ILE A 108 -10.84 2.21 -2.17
C ILE A 108 -12.06 1.84 -3.04
N TYR A 109 -12.74 0.74 -2.75
CA TYR A 109 -13.95 0.29 -3.46
C TYR A 109 -15.27 0.76 -2.82
N GLY A 110 -15.19 1.64 -1.83
CA GLY A 110 -16.32 2.12 -1.04
C GLY A 110 -16.58 1.29 0.20
N ASP A 111 -17.20 1.92 1.18
CA ASP A 111 -17.54 1.35 2.49
C ASP A 111 -18.44 0.10 2.40
N GLN A 112 -19.40 0.10 1.48
CA GLN A 112 -20.26 -1.06 1.27
C GLN A 112 -19.46 -2.28 0.83
N ARG A 113 -18.51 -2.12 -0.11
CA ARG A 113 -17.69 -3.25 -0.57
C ARG A 113 -16.75 -3.72 0.54
N LEU A 114 -16.18 -2.81 1.31
CA LEU A 114 -15.38 -3.17 2.49
C LEU A 114 -16.21 -4.01 3.48
N ARG A 115 -17.45 -3.60 3.77
CA ARG A 115 -18.37 -4.38 4.62
C ARG A 115 -18.61 -5.78 4.06
N GLU A 116 -18.96 -5.88 2.77
CA GLU A 116 -19.17 -7.17 2.10
C GLU A 116 -17.93 -8.07 2.21
N LEU A 117 -16.73 -7.53 2.02
CA LEU A 117 -15.49 -8.28 2.12
C LEU A 117 -15.23 -8.79 3.54
N LEU A 118 -15.46 -7.96 4.55
CA LEU A 118 -15.31 -8.36 5.96
C LEU A 118 -16.33 -9.44 6.36
N ASP A 119 -17.58 -9.32 5.88
CA ASP A 119 -18.64 -10.31 6.15
C ASP A 119 -18.37 -11.65 5.42
N LEU A 120 -17.83 -11.62 4.19
CA LEU A 120 -17.50 -12.81 3.39
C LEU A 120 -16.24 -13.55 3.88
N TYR A 121 -15.28 -12.82 4.47
CA TYR A 121 -13.96 -13.34 4.81
C TYR A 121 -13.58 -13.08 6.28
N PRO A 122 -14.30 -13.69 7.26
CA PRO A 122 -14.15 -13.39 8.69
C PRO A 122 -12.90 -14.01 9.36
N GLY A 123 -11.78 -14.09 8.67
CA GLY A 123 -10.58 -14.81 9.15
C GLY A 123 -9.67 -14.03 10.11
N PHE A 124 -9.95 -12.74 10.33
CA PHE A 124 -9.20 -11.88 11.25
C PHE A 124 -10.09 -10.77 11.79
N THR A 125 -9.69 -10.18 12.93
CA THR A 125 -10.43 -9.07 13.52
C THR A 125 -9.87 -7.72 13.06
N VAL A 126 -10.71 -6.84 12.52
CA VAL A 126 -10.29 -5.47 12.25
C VAL A 126 -10.44 -4.61 13.51
N LEU A 127 -9.32 -4.08 14.01
CA LEU A 127 -9.31 -3.13 15.12
C LEU A 127 -9.52 -1.70 14.60
N ALA A 128 -10.47 -1.00 15.22
CA ALA A 128 -10.98 0.26 14.72
C ALA A 128 -11.12 1.31 15.83
N SER A 129 -10.06 1.55 16.62
CA SER A 129 -10.12 2.45 17.78
C SER A 129 -10.52 3.88 17.40
N ASN A 130 -10.19 4.34 16.19
CA ASN A 130 -10.54 5.66 15.69
C ASN A 130 -11.38 5.67 14.41
N LEU A 131 -12.10 4.58 14.08
CA LEU A 131 -13.07 4.62 13.00
C LEU A 131 -14.49 4.81 13.54
N GLY A 132 -15.20 5.77 12.98
CA GLY A 132 -16.62 6.01 13.21
C GLY A 132 -17.44 5.47 12.05
N THR A 133 -18.49 4.71 12.36
CA THR A 133 -19.41 4.14 11.38
C THR A 133 -20.80 4.72 11.59
N THR A 134 -21.49 5.11 10.52
CA THR A 134 -22.96 5.22 10.59
C THR A 134 -23.56 3.82 10.72
N LYS A 135 -24.82 3.73 11.16
CA LYS A 135 -25.51 2.45 11.49
C LYS A 135 -25.49 1.42 10.34
N ASP A 136 -25.21 1.84 9.11
CA ASP A 136 -25.27 1.01 7.91
C ASP A 136 -23.92 0.85 7.17
N ALA A 137 -22.85 1.57 7.55
CA ALA A 137 -21.60 1.65 6.76
C ALA A 137 -20.66 0.45 6.92
N LEU A 138 -20.46 -0.03 8.15
CA LEU A 138 -19.72 -1.26 8.46
C LEU A 138 -20.53 -2.06 9.48
N SER A 139 -20.50 -3.39 9.41
CA SER A 139 -21.20 -4.26 10.35
C SER A 139 -20.74 -3.98 11.79
N GLY A 140 -21.67 -4.13 12.74
CA GLY A 140 -21.58 -3.57 14.09
C GLY A 140 -20.58 -4.23 15.05
N ASN A 141 -19.48 -4.83 14.58
CA ASN A 141 -18.49 -5.44 15.46
C ASN A 141 -17.06 -5.22 14.98
N LEU A 142 -16.68 -3.96 14.79
CA LEU A 142 -15.27 -3.55 14.73
C LEU A 142 -14.83 -3.15 16.13
N PRO A 143 -14.23 -4.05 16.93
CA PRO A 143 -13.84 -3.71 18.27
C PRO A 143 -12.77 -2.60 18.25
N ARG A 144 -12.84 -1.71 19.23
CA ARG A 144 -11.80 -0.69 19.42
C ARG A 144 -10.50 -1.34 19.86
N THR A 145 -10.58 -2.35 20.71
CA THR A 145 -9.43 -3.00 21.33
C THR A 145 -9.60 -4.52 21.35
N MET A 146 -8.49 -5.24 21.48
CA MET A 146 -8.48 -6.68 21.73
C MET A 146 -7.50 -6.98 22.86
N VAL A 147 -7.77 -8.01 23.66
CA VAL A 147 -6.82 -8.50 24.66
C VAL A 147 -6.51 -9.96 24.38
N LYS A 148 -5.22 -10.32 24.32
CA LYS A 148 -4.74 -11.70 24.27
C LYS A 148 -3.90 -11.99 25.51
N GLU A 149 -3.90 -13.24 25.95
CA GLU A 149 -3.10 -13.70 27.08
C GLU A 149 -2.04 -14.70 26.59
N PHE A 150 -0.81 -14.54 27.05
CA PHE A 150 0.35 -15.36 26.70
C PHE A 150 1.06 -15.80 27.98
N ASP A 151 0.88 -17.06 28.37
CA ASP A 151 1.38 -17.62 29.65
C ASP A 151 1.12 -16.70 30.86
N GLY A 152 -0.09 -16.12 30.92
CA GLY A 152 -0.52 -15.23 31.98
C GLY A 152 -0.18 -13.75 31.77
N ILE A 153 0.64 -13.38 30.76
CA ILE A 153 0.88 -11.98 30.36
C ILE A 153 -0.28 -11.50 29.49
N ARG A 154 -0.99 -10.45 29.92
CA ARG A 154 -2.14 -9.91 29.20
C ARG A 154 -1.70 -8.74 28.33
N VAL A 155 -1.79 -8.90 27.01
CA VAL A 155 -1.40 -7.89 26.03
C VAL A 155 -2.66 -7.29 25.41
N GLY A 156 -2.82 -5.98 25.57
CA GLY A 156 -3.88 -5.19 24.95
C GLY A 156 -3.43 -4.63 23.61
N PHE A 157 -4.31 -4.69 22.62
CA PHE A 157 -4.10 -4.19 21.27
C PHE A 157 -5.13 -3.09 20.97
N LEU A 158 -4.67 -1.98 20.39
CA LEU A 158 -5.52 -0.92 19.84
C LEU A 158 -5.14 -0.67 18.38
N GLY A 159 -6.11 -0.22 17.58
CA GLY A 159 -5.98 -0.03 16.13
C GLY A 159 -6.25 1.39 15.69
N ILE A 160 -5.29 2.06 15.06
CA ILE A 160 -5.40 3.47 14.66
C ILE A 160 -5.10 3.65 13.18
N THR A 161 -6.00 4.34 12.46
CA THR A 161 -5.85 4.69 11.05
C THR A 161 -5.69 6.19 10.87
N LEU A 162 -4.81 6.64 9.98
CA LEU A 162 -4.68 8.07 9.64
C LEU A 162 -5.94 8.66 9.01
N ASP A 163 -6.14 9.97 9.17
CA ASP A 163 -7.18 10.73 8.43
C ASP A 163 -6.54 11.41 7.21
N THR A 164 -6.75 10.84 6.02
CA THR A 164 -6.28 11.42 4.75
C THR A 164 -7.29 12.39 4.12
N TYR A 165 -8.52 12.50 4.65
CA TYR A 165 -9.60 13.30 4.07
C TYR A 165 -9.66 14.73 4.63
N GLY A 166 -8.94 15.02 5.72
CA GLY A 166 -8.93 16.35 6.35
C GLY A 166 -10.32 16.80 6.79
N LYS A 167 -10.52 18.08 7.13
CA LYS A 167 -11.76 18.60 7.74
C LYS A 167 -12.93 18.85 6.77
N ASP A 168 -12.76 18.65 5.45
CA ASP A 168 -13.83 18.93 4.48
C ASP A 168 -14.87 17.79 4.48
N PRO A 169 -16.14 18.05 4.84
CA PRO A 169 -17.19 17.03 4.79
C PRO A 169 -17.58 16.63 3.35
N LYS A 170 -17.26 17.43 2.33
CA LYS A 170 -17.53 17.10 0.93
C LYS A 170 -16.49 16.11 0.42
N GLY A 171 -16.89 14.85 0.23
CA GLY A 171 -16.03 13.79 -0.28
C GLY A 171 -15.55 12.79 0.77
N ARG A 172 -15.90 12.98 2.05
CA ARG A 172 -15.68 11.95 3.07
C ARG A 172 -16.56 10.72 2.80
N PRO A 173 -16.01 9.50 2.80
CA PRO A 173 -16.84 8.29 2.81
C PRO A 173 -17.73 8.27 4.06
N ARG A 174 -18.79 7.44 4.08
CA ARG A 174 -19.66 7.30 5.28
C ARG A 174 -18.89 6.73 6.47
N LEU A 175 -17.75 6.08 6.21
CA LEU A 175 -16.71 5.80 7.19
C LEU A 175 -15.92 7.09 7.44
N TYR A 176 -15.90 7.58 8.68
CA TYR A 176 -15.10 8.74 9.04
C TYR A 176 -14.09 8.40 10.11
N VAL A 177 -12.90 8.98 9.98
CA VAL A 177 -11.80 8.82 10.93
C VAL A 177 -12.00 9.83 12.06
N LEU A 178 -12.05 9.34 13.30
CA LEU A 178 -12.11 10.14 14.53
C LEU A 178 -10.72 10.71 14.85
N ASP A 179 -10.68 11.72 15.70
CA ASP A 179 -9.41 12.29 16.18
C ASP A 179 -8.51 11.18 16.76
N CYS A 180 -7.30 11.10 16.23
CA CYS A 180 -6.35 10.04 16.55
C CYS A 180 -5.93 10.07 18.02
N ARG A 181 -5.69 11.26 18.60
CA ARG A 181 -5.16 11.41 19.95
C ARG A 181 -6.25 11.09 20.98
N ASP A 182 -7.45 11.63 20.79
CA ASP A 182 -8.60 11.37 21.64
C ASP A 182 -8.98 9.88 21.61
N SER A 183 -8.97 9.28 20.43
CA SER A 183 -9.30 7.85 20.25
C SER A 183 -8.25 6.94 20.88
N THR A 184 -6.96 7.27 20.72
CA THR A 184 -5.86 6.53 21.37
C THR A 184 -5.97 6.60 22.88
N GLN A 185 -6.20 7.80 23.44
CA GLN A 185 -6.34 7.97 24.89
C GLN A 185 -7.51 7.13 25.46
N LYS A 186 -8.65 7.09 24.76
CA LYS A 186 -9.81 6.27 25.15
C LYS A 186 -9.49 4.78 25.12
N ALA A 187 -8.83 4.30 24.06
CA ALA A 187 -8.43 2.90 23.93
C ALA A 187 -7.43 2.49 25.02
N ILE A 188 -6.45 3.34 25.34
CA ILE A 188 -5.52 3.11 26.46
C ILE A 188 -6.28 3.03 27.79
N SER A 189 -7.21 3.94 28.04
CA SER A 189 -8.03 3.92 29.26
C SER A 189 -8.88 2.65 29.38
N GLU A 190 -9.46 2.18 28.27
CA GLU A 190 -10.21 0.92 28.19
C GLU A 190 -9.32 -0.29 28.53
N LEU A 191 -8.16 -0.41 27.88
CA LEU A 191 -7.20 -1.49 28.10
C LEU A 191 -6.66 -1.51 29.54
N LYS A 192 -6.36 -0.34 30.12
CA LYS A 192 -5.93 -0.22 31.52
C LYS A 192 -7.05 -0.61 32.49
N GLY A 193 -8.29 -0.21 32.23
CA GLY A 193 -9.45 -0.67 32.99
C GLY A 193 -9.62 -2.19 32.93
N GLY A 194 -9.25 -2.78 31.79
CA GLY A 194 -9.13 -4.20 31.58
C GLY A 194 -7.96 -4.88 32.29
N LYS A 195 -7.03 -4.15 32.94
CA LYS A 195 -5.82 -4.65 33.62
C LYS A 195 -4.86 -5.44 32.71
N VAL A 196 -4.53 -4.90 31.54
CA VAL A 196 -3.47 -5.45 30.69
C VAL A 196 -2.08 -5.10 31.26
N ASP A 197 -1.12 -5.97 30.99
CA ASP A 197 0.29 -5.82 31.37
C ASP A 197 1.04 -4.96 30.35
N LEU A 198 0.77 -5.18 29.05
CA LEU A 198 1.39 -4.48 27.93
C LEU A 198 0.33 -3.92 26.98
N ILE A 199 0.62 -2.78 26.35
CA ILE A 199 -0.20 -2.17 25.29
C ILE A 199 0.59 -2.11 23.99
N VAL A 200 0.01 -2.67 22.93
CA VAL A 200 0.50 -2.63 21.55
C VAL A 200 -0.46 -1.77 20.73
N ALA A 201 0.04 -0.73 20.08
CA ALA A 201 -0.69 0.02 19.08
C ALA A 201 -0.35 -0.52 17.69
N VAL A 202 -1.34 -1.06 16.99
CA VAL A 202 -1.23 -1.38 15.56
C VAL A 202 -1.73 -0.15 14.81
N THR A 203 -0.89 0.45 13.97
CA THR A 203 -1.14 1.79 13.44
C THR A 203 -0.88 1.88 11.93
N HIS A 204 -1.71 2.65 11.26
CA HIS A 204 -1.50 3.09 9.89
C HIS A 204 -1.29 4.61 9.88
N LEU A 205 -0.24 5.10 10.55
CA LEU A 205 0.06 6.53 10.69
C LEU A 205 1.34 6.98 9.98
N GLY A 206 2.21 6.02 9.65
CA GLY A 206 3.56 6.27 9.16
C GLY A 206 4.53 6.48 10.30
N TYR A 207 5.72 5.89 10.17
CA TYR A 207 6.82 6.06 11.12
C TYR A 207 7.10 7.55 11.40
N ALA A 208 7.22 8.32 10.32
CA ALA A 208 7.31 9.78 10.32
C ALA A 208 6.49 10.33 9.15
N LYS A 209 6.07 11.60 9.25
CA LYS A 209 5.27 12.25 8.20
C LYS A 209 5.98 12.21 6.85
N MET A 210 5.27 11.73 5.82
CA MET A 210 5.80 11.73 4.46
C MET A 210 5.84 13.15 3.90
N LYS A 211 6.65 13.38 2.85
CA LYS A 211 6.86 14.73 2.29
C LYS A 211 5.56 15.42 1.84
N HIS A 212 4.60 14.67 1.33
CA HIS A 212 3.32 15.18 0.85
C HIS A 212 2.31 15.44 1.98
N GLU A 213 2.65 15.09 3.21
CA GLU A 213 1.78 15.14 4.39
C GLU A 213 2.26 16.15 5.43
N LYS A 214 3.27 16.96 5.10
CA LYS A 214 3.85 17.93 6.04
C LYS A 214 2.81 18.90 6.61
N GLU A 215 1.81 19.25 5.81
CA GLU A 215 0.69 20.12 6.19
C GLU A 215 -0.49 19.35 6.82
N SER A 216 -0.42 18.02 6.91
CA SER A 216 -1.44 17.18 7.50
C SER A 216 -1.46 17.30 9.02
N THR A 217 -2.65 17.15 9.62
CA THR A 217 -2.86 17.24 11.07
C THR A 217 -2.75 15.90 11.80
N HIS A 218 -2.73 14.76 11.10
CA HIS A 218 -2.57 13.46 11.78
C HIS A 218 -1.16 13.36 12.42
N PRO A 219 -1.04 12.65 13.56
CA PRO A 219 0.26 12.30 14.13
C PRO A 219 0.95 11.20 13.29
N SER A 220 2.24 11.01 13.53
CA SER A 220 3.03 9.83 13.14
C SER A 220 3.15 8.82 14.29
N ASP A 221 3.71 7.65 14.02
CA ASP A 221 4.01 6.64 15.06
C ASP A 221 4.97 7.18 16.12
N VAL A 222 5.98 7.96 15.71
CA VAL A 222 6.90 8.64 16.65
C VAL A 222 6.16 9.65 17.52
N ASP A 223 5.20 10.40 16.96
CA ASP A 223 4.38 11.34 17.74
C ASP A 223 3.49 10.62 18.76
N LEU A 224 3.04 9.40 18.43
CA LEU A 224 2.23 8.56 19.33
C LEU A 224 3.09 7.99 20.46
N ALA A 225 4.24 7.39 20.12
CA ALA A 225 5.20 6.84 21.07
C ALA A 225 5.71 7.89 22.08
N LYS A 226 5.83 9.16 21.65
CA LYS A 226 6.18 10.30 22.50
C LYS A 226 5.05 10.73 23.43
N ALA A 227 3.81 10.75 22.92
CA ALA A 227 2.67 11.31 23.65
C ALA A 227 2.07 10.35 24.68
N TYR A 228 2.24 9.03 24.48
CA TYR A 228 1.61 8.00 25.31
C TYR A 228 2.66 7.01 25.84
N PRO A 229 3.32 7.30 26.98
CA PRO A 229 4.30 6.41 27.60
C PRO A 229 3.76 5.03 27.98
N GLU A 230 2.44 4.84 27.97
CA GLU A 230 1.80 3.57 28.30
C GLU A 230 1.71 2.60 27.13
N ILE A 231 1.97 3.07 25.90
CA ILE A 231 2.14 2.21 24.74
C ILE A 231 3.56 1.64 24.79
N ASN A 232 3.67 0.31 24.91
CA ASN A 232 4.95 -0.38 24.94
C ASN A 232 5.50 -0.64 23.55
N VAL A 233 4.61 -0.92 22.58
CA VAL A 233 4.98 -1.24 21.20
C VAL A 233 4.06 -0.53 20.22
N VAL A 234 4.62 0.01 19.13
CA VAL A 234 3.90 0.45 17.94
C VAL A 234 4.30 -0.46 16.77
N VAL A 235 3.31 -1.08 16.13
CA VAL A 235 3.46 -1.83 14.87
C VAL A 235 2.85 -0.97 13.76
N GLY A 236 3.71 -0.31 12.99
CA GLY A 236 3.33 0.73 12.02
C GLY A 236 3.19 0.25 10.58
N GLY A 237 2.56 1.09 9.74
CA GLY A 237 2.40 0.96 8.29
C GLY A 237 2.50 2.33 7.59
N HIS A 238 1.90 2.48 6.40
CA HIS A 238 1.74 3.71 5.62
C HIS A 238 3.02 4.27 4.97
N SER A 239 4.07 4.51 5.76
CA SER A 239 5.29 5.17 5.28
C SER A 239 6.30 4.22 4.60
N HIS A 240 5.94 2.94 4.44
CA HIS A 240 6.76 1.85 3.88
C HIS A 240 8.17 1.78 4.49
N THR A 241 8.30 2.21 5.75
CA THR A 241 9.61 2.41 6.36
C THR A 241 10.21 1.06 6.72
N ASP A 242 11.39 0.79 6.19
CA ASP A 242 12.13 -0.43 6.48
C ASP A 242 13.04 -0.23 7.70
N LEU A 243 12.50 -0.48 8.90
CA LEU A 243 13.18 -0.21 10.17
C LEU A 243 14.21 -1.30 10.50
N ALA A 244 15.34 -1.27 9.79
CA ALA A 244 16.50 -2.10 10.08
C ALA A 244 17.27 -1.59 11.31
N GLU A 245 17.69 -2.52 12.17
CA GLU A 245 18.65 -2.23 13.23
C GLU A 245 19.94 -1.67 12.60
N GLY A 246 20.30 -0.42 12.94
CA GLY A 246 21.44 0.30 12.37
C GLY A 246 21.11 1.44 11.39
N VAL A 247 19.88 1.52 10.88
CA VAL A 247 19.42 2.66 10.03
C VAL A 247 18.59 3.64 10.85
N THR A 248 17.77 3.14 11.78
CA THR A 248 16.89 3.95 12.62
C THR A 248 16.74 3.29 14.00
N ARG A 249 16.69 4.09 15.07
CA ARG A 249 16.44 3.56 16.41
C ARG A 249 15.00 3.03 16.49
N GLN A 250 14.86 1.76 16.85
CA GLN A 250 13.56 1.12 17.06
C GLN A 250 12.94 1.48 18.42
N THR A 251 13.68 2.13 19.32
CA THR A 251 13.15 2.55 20.62
C THR A 251 13.10 4.06 20.72
N TYR A 252 11.94 4.59 21.12
CA TYR A 252 11.80 5.98 21.51
C TYR A 252 12.37 6.18 22.92
N ALA A 253 13.45 6.94 23.03
CA ALA A 253 14.32 6.93 24.22
C ALA A 253 13.61 7.41 25.50
N GLU A 254 12.70 8.38 25.40
CA GLU A 254 12.05 8.99 26.55
C GLU A 254 10.94 8.12 27.15
N THR A 255 10.31 7.26 26.34
CA THR A 255 9.19 6.39 26.80
C THR A 255 9.56 4.92 26.85
N GLY A 256 10.65 4.51 26.19
CA GLY A 256 11.02 3.11 26.02
C GLY A 256 10.13 2.36 25.03
N CYS A 257 9.23 3.05 24.32
CA CYS A 257 8.33 2.45 23.34
C CYS A 257 9.11 1.91 22.13
N ILE A 258 8.82 0.67 21.75
CA ILE A 258 9.43 -0.02 20.59
C ILE A 258 8.56 0.22 19.36
N ILE A 259 9.12 0.70 18.26
CA ILE A 259 8.43 0.94 16.99
C ILE A 259 9.00 -0.01 15.92
N VAL A 260 8.12 -0.79 15.28
CA VAL A 260 8.49 -1.74 14.22
C VAL A 260 7.63 -1.52 12.97
N GLN A 261 8.26 -1.69 11.80
CA GLN A 261 7.67 -1.61 10.47
C GLN A 261 8.61 -2.34 9.49
N CYS A 262 8.07 -3.03 8.49
CA CYS A 262 8.84 -4.00 7.69
C CYS A 262 8.82 -3.75 6.16
N GLY A 263 8.84 -2.47 5.74
CA GLY A 263 8.81 -2.11 4.32
C GLY A 263 7.39 -2.18 3.75
N SER A 264 7.22 -2.75 2.56
CA SER A 264 5.90 -2.92 1.91
C SER A 264 5.92 -4.09 0.91
N GLY A 265 4.74 -4.40 0.35
CA GLY A 265 4.52 -5.40 -0.70
C GLY A 265 4.76 -6.84 -0.25
N GLY A 266 4.72 -7.11 1.06
CA GLY A 266 5.02 -8.44 1.62
C GLY A 266 6.44 -8.92 1.32
N SER A 267 7.37 -8.03 0.97
CA SER A 267 8.77 -8.40 0.66
C SER A 267 9.54 -8.92 1.88
N LYS A 268 9.07 -8.58 3.08
CA LYS A 268 9.58 -9.03 4.37
C LYS A 268 8.41 -9.32 5.32
N LEU A 269 8.63 -10.23 6.25
CA LEU A 269 7.79 -10.46 7.43
C LEU A 269 8.53 -9.95 8.66
N GLY A 270 7.93 -9.04 9.42
CA GLY A 270 8.49 -8.57 10.68
C GLY A 270 8.25 -9.57 11.80
N ARG A 271 9.26 -9.78 12.65
CA ARG A 271 9.17 -10.56 13.89
C ARG A 271 9.76 -9.76 15.03
N LEU A 272 8.91 -9.34 15.96
CA LEU A 272 9.32 -8.75 17.24
C LEU A 272 9.10 -9.78 18.35
N THR A 273 10.18 -10.22 18.98
CA THR A 273 10.11 -11.12 20.15
C THR A 273 10.41 -10.32 21.40
N LEU A 274 9.46 -10.28 22.33
CA LEU A 274 9.61 -9.63 23.63
C LEU A 274 9.96 -10.66 24.70
N ALA A 275 10.94 -10.36 25.54
CA ALA A 275 11.15 -11.03 26.81
C ALA A 275 10.41 -10.21 27.89
N VAL A 276 9.45 -10.85 28.56
CA VAL A 276 8.64 -10.22 29.61
C VAL A 276 8.94 -10.88 30.94
N ASP A 277 9.34 -10.09 31.93
CA ASP A 277 9.59 -10.57 33.27
C ASP A 277 8.26 -10.93 33.96
N SER A 278 8.12 -12.19 34.40
CA SER A 278 6.84 -12.71 34.92
C SER A 278 6.37 -12.05 36.22
N GLU A 279 7.28 -11.44 36.99
CA GLU A 279 6.98 -10.83 38.29
C GLU A 279 6.62 -9.35 38.14
N THR A 280 7.47 -8.61 37.45
CA THR A 280 7.29 -7.17 37.20
C THR A 280 6.30 -6.87 36.10
N ARG A 281 5.99 -7.87 35.25
CA ARG A 281 5.10 -7.75 34.07
C ARG A 281 5.60 -6.73 33.04
N ARG A 282 6.91 -6.48 33.01
CA ARG A 282 7.56 -5.50 32.12
C ARG A 282 8.46 -6.18 31.11
N ILE A 283 8.69 -5.53 29.98
CA ILE A 283 9.64 -5.96 28.96
C ILE A 283 11.06 -5.84 29.54
N SER A 284 11.80 -6.95 29.63
CA SER A 284 13.19 -7.02 30.06
C SER A 284 14.17 -6.97 28.87
N GLY A 285 13.71 -7.34 27.68
CA GLY A 285 14.48 -7.30 26.44
C GLY A 285 13.62 -7.57 25.21
N PHE A 286 14.18 -7.37 24.02
CA PHE A 286 13.50 -7.69 22.77
C PHE A 286 14.50 -7.99 21.64
N GLU A 287 14.02 -8.70 20.62
CA GLU A 287 14.72 -8.97 19.36
C GLU A 287 13.79 -8.63 18.19
N VAL A 288 14.31 -7.94 17.17
CA VAL A 288 13.59 -7.65 15.92
C VAL A 288 14.30 -8.31 14.75
N GLU A 289 13.57 -9.13 13.99
CA GLU A 289 14.02 -9.67 12.72
C GLU A 289 13.06 -9.24 11.59
N ARG A 290 13.61 -9.02 10.39
CA ARG A 290 12.84 -8.83 9.17
C ARG A 290 13.18 -9.96 8.22
N ILE A 291 12.32 -10.97 8.19
CA ILE A 291 12.52 -12.21 7.45
C ILE A 291 12.24 -11.92 5.97
N PRO A 292 13.20 -12.06 5.05
CA PRO A 292 12.94 -11.93 3.63
C PRO A 292 11.92 -12.96 3.16
N VAL A 293 10.91 -12.52 2.40
CA VAL A 293 9.91 -13.42 1.82
C VAL A 293 10.36 -13.80 0.41
N ASP A 294 11.15 -14.88 0.34
CA ASP A 294 11.65 -15.44 -0.91
C ASP A 294 11.26 -16.92 -1.05
N SER A 295 11.72 -17.58 -2.11
CA SER A 295 11.40 -18.99 -2.41
C SER A 295 11.94 -20.00 -1.39
N LYS A 296 12.70 -19.59 -0.38
CA LYS A 296 13.15 -20.47 0.71
C LYS A 296 12.07 -20.70 1.76
N LEU A 297 11.09 -19.81 1.84
CA LEU A 297 9.93 -19.99 2.71
C LEU A 297 8.94 -20.95 2.06
N LEU A 298 8.45 -21.92 2.83
CA LEU A 298 7.41 -22.84 2.39
C LEU A 298 6.09 -22.10 2.25
N GLU A 299 5.32 -22.45 1.23
CA GLU A 299 3.97 -21.93 1.04
C GLU A 299 2.96 -22.72 1.87
N LEU A 300 1.99 -22.03 2.49
CA LEU A 300 0.82 -22.67 3.08
C LEU A 300 -0.10 -23.18 1.96
N PRO A 301 -0.34 -24.51 1.83
CA PRO A 301 -1.05 -25.07 0.68
C PRO A 301 -2.47 -24.52 0.48
N GLU A 302 -3.16 -24.18 1.57
CA GLU A 302 -4.52 -23.62 1.52
C GLU A 302 -4.53 -22.24 0.83
N VAL A 303 -3.61 -21.35 1.19
CA VAL A 303 -3.51 -20.00 0.60
C VAL A 303 -3.05 -20.09 -0.85
N ALA A 304 -2.05 -20.93 -1.14
CA ALA A 304 -1.55 -21.14 -2.50
C ALA A 304 -2.67 -21.66 -3.42
N SER A 305 -3.41 -22.69 -2.98
CA SER A 305 -4.50 -23.28 -3.77
C SER A 305 -5.65 -22.30 -4.01
N PHE A 306 -5.99 -21.48 -3.00
CA PHE A 306 -6.98 -20.42 -3.16
C PHE A 306 -6.55 -19.40 -4.21
N LEU A 307 -5.32 -18.89 -4.14
CA LEU A 307 -4.78 -17.93 -5.11
C LEU A 307 -4.77 -18.51 -6.53
N ASP A 308 -4.29 -19.75 -6.69
CA ASP A 308 -4.29 -20.42 -7.99
C ASP A 308 -5.72 -20.57 -8.55
N GLN A 309 -6.71 -20.90 -7.72
CA GLN A 309 -8.11 -20.96 -8.15
C GLN A 309 -8.64 -19.59 -8.59
N GLN A 310 -8.31 -18.52 -7.88
CA GLN A 310 -8.70 -17.15 -8.24
C GLN A 310 -8.09 -16.75 -9.59
N TYR A 311 -6.81 -17.07 -9.81
CA TYR A 311 -6.17 -16.86 -11.12
C TYR A 311 -6.87 -17.63 -12.23
N GLN A 312 -7.14 -18.93 -12.05
CA GLN A 312 -7.82 -19.73 -13.07
C GLN A 312 -9.23 -19.20 -13.39
N THR A 313 -9.95 -18.69 -12.39
CA THR A 313 -11.33 -18.24 -12.54
C THR A 313 -11.42 -16.86 -13.20
N TYR A 314 -10.65 -15.89 -12.72
CA TYR A 314 -10.82 -14.49 -13.09
C TYR A 314 -9.75 -13.98 -14.04
N MET A 315 -8.57 -14.59 -14.07
CA MET A 315 -7.45 -14.11 -14.88
C MET A 315 -6.56 -15.27 -15.40
N PRO A 316 -7.11 -16.27 -16.12
CA PRO A 316 -6.38 -17.49 -16.49
C PRO A 316 -5.15 -17.21 -17.37
N GLN A 317 -5.15 -16.08 -18.08
CA GLN A 317 -4.04 -15.65 -18.93
C GLN A 317 -2.99 -14.80 -18.18
N ALA A 318 -3.13 -14.57 -16.87
CA ALA A 318 -2.27 -13.70 -16.07
C ALA A 318 -0.77 -13.94 -16.29
N ARG A 319 -0.37 -15.21 -16.36
CA ARG A 319 1.03 -15.66 -16.51
C ARG A 319 1.50 -15.72 -17.97
N THR A 320 0.64 -15.42 -18.94
CA THR A 320 1.02 -15.41 -20.37
C THR A 320 2.06 -14.33 -20.62
N ILE A 321 3.19 -14.71 -21.20
CA ILE A 321 4.25 -13.76 -21.57
C ILE A 321 3.79 -13.01 -22.83
N VAL A 322 3.67 -11.68 -22.72
CA VAL A 322 3.34 -10.79 -23.83
C VAL A 322 4.57 -10.13 -24.42
N GLY A 323 5.70 -10.15 -23.71
CA GLY A 323 6.93 -9.51 -24.16
C GLY A 323 8.11 -9.73 -23.24
N GLU A 324 9.22 -9.07 -23.54
CA GLU A 324 10.44 -9.07 -22.73
C GLU A 324 11.13 -7.71 -22.84
N PHE A 325 11.55 -7.16 -21.70
CA PHE A 325 12.41 -6.00 -21.66
C PHE A 325 13.87 -6.44 -21.50
N PRO A 326 14.75 -6.16 -22.47
CA PRO A 326 16.16 -6.57 -22.37
C PRO A 326 16.91 -5.79 -21.29
N GLU A 327 16.43 -4.58 -20.97
CA GLU A 327 16.97 -3.66 -19.96
C GLU A 327 15.81 -3.06 -19.16
N PRO A 328 16.07 -2.50 -17.96
CA PRO A 328 15.03 -1.78 -17.25
C PRO A 328 14.48 -0.62 -18.08
N ILE A 329 13.16 -0.43 -18.07
CA ILE A 329 12.49 0.65 -18.81
C ILE A 329 11.98 1.71 -17.84
N GLU A 330 12.49 2.93 -17.94
CA GLU A 330 11.99 4.09 -17.20
C GLU A 330 10.51 4.37 -17.50
N PHE A 331 9.77 4.82 -16.49
CA PHE A 331 8.32 5.08 -16.54
C PHE A 331 7.84 5.81 -17.82
N HIS A 332 8.57 6.84 -18.26
CA HIS A 332 8.21 7.65 -19.43
C HIS A 332 8.21 6.85 -20.73
N ASN A 333 9.20 5.99 -20.89
CA ASN A 333 9.32 5.13 -22.06
C ASN A 333 8.21 4.08 -22.07
N LEU A 334 7.87 3.55 -20.90
CA LEU A 334 6.68 2.70 -20.79
C LEU A 334 5.43 3.49 -21.18
N ALA A 335 5.24 4.70 -20.67
CA ALA A 335 4.01 5.45 -20.93
C ALA A 335 3.80 5.74 -22.43
N PHE A 336 4.86 6.10 -23.16
CA PHE A 336 4.81 6.22 -24.63
C PHE A 336 4.58 4.87 -25.33
N TRP A 337 5.22 3.81 -24.85
CA TRP A 337 4.97 2.46 -25.36
C TRP A 337 3.51 2.03 -25.13
N GLY A 338 2.94 2.33 -23.96
CA GLY A 338 1.56 2.05 -23.61
C GLY A 338 0.60 2.79 -24.54
N ALA A 339 0.88 4.06 -24.84
CA ALA A 339 0.13 4.83 -25.83
C ALA A 339 0.22 4.20 -27.24
N ASP A 340 1.41 3.80 -27.69
CA ASP A 340 1.62 3.11 -28.97
C ASP A 340 0.86 1.78 -29.04
N PHE A 341 0.93 1.02 -27.97
CA PHE A 341 0.30 -0.28 -27.86
C PHE A 341 -1.22 -0.15 -27.87
N ILE A 342 -1.80 0.75 -27.05
CA ILE A 342 -3.24 1.05 -27.08
C ILE A 342 -3.67 1.48 -28.48
N ARG A 343 -2.88 2.33 -29.16
CA ARG A 343 -3.21 2.79 -30.51
C ARG A 343 -3.28 1.62 -31.49
N LYS A 344 -2.28 0.74 -31.47
CA LYS A 344 -2.23 -0.46 -32.33
C LYS A 344 -3.37 -1.42 -32.06
N GLN A 345 -3.72 -1.67 -30.78
CA GLN A 345 -4.80 -2.60 -30.43
C GLN A 345 -6.20 -2.05 -30.77
N THR A 346 -6.38 -0.73 -30.65
CA THR A 346 -7.69 -0.08 -30.90
C THR A 346 -7.89 0.36 -32.35
N GLY A 347 -6.82 0.39 -33.15
CA GLY A 347 -6.84 0.94 -34.52
C GLY A 347 -7.16 2.43 -34.56
N ALA A 348 -6.92 3.16 -33.47
CA ALA A 348 -7.15 4.60 -33.40
C ALA A 348 -6.08 5.37 -34.20
N ASP A 349 -6.44 6.55 -34.71
CA ASP A 349 -5.45 7.47 -35.29
C ASP A 349 -4.49 7.98 -34.21
N LEU A 350 -5.04 8.26 -33.01
CA LEU A 350 -4.34 8.91 -31.90
C LEU A 350 -4.67 8.27 -30.55
N VAL A 351 -3.71 8.31 -29.62
CA VAL A 351 -3.93 8.03 -28.19
C VAL A 351 -3.39 9.19 -27.38
N LEU A 352 -4.13 9.64 -26.37
CA LEU A 352 -3.65 10.55 -25.33
C LEU A 352 -3.77 9.86 -23.97
N LEU A 353 -2.64 9.74 -23.27
CA LEU A 353 -2.53 9.05 -21.99
C LEU A 353 -1.97 10.04 -20.96
N PRO A 354 -2.75 10.53 -19.99
CA PRO A 354 -2.24 11.36 -18.93
C PRO A 354 -1.35 10.51 -18.01
N ARG A 355 -0.39 11.14 -17.33
CA ARG A 355 0.50 10.45 -16.38
C ARG A 355 -0.26 9.62 -15.36
N ARG A 356 -1.36 10.17 -14.85
CA ARG A 356 -2.23 9.50 -13.89
C ARG A 356 -3.01 8.31 -14.43
N ALA A 357 -2.88 7.97 -15.71
CA ALA A 357 -3.40 6.70 -16.23
C ALA A 357 -2.46 5.52 -15.95
N LEU A 358 -1.25 5.79 -15.46
CA LEU A 358 -0.28 4.81 -15.02
C LEU A 358 0.07 5.04 -13.55
N TYR A 359 0.31 3.96 -12.80
CA TYR A 359 0.78 4.07 -11.43
C TYR A 359 2.17 4.72 -11.38
N ASP A 360 2.37 5.70 -10.49
CA ASP A 360 3.65 6.41 -10.33
C ASP A 360 4.80 5.50 -9.85
N GLU A 361 4.46 4.30 -9.36
CA GLU A 361 5.40 3.29 -8.92
C GLU A 361 5.11 1.93 -9.57
N PRO A 362 6.15 1.13 -9.88
CA PRO A 362 7.56 1.49 -9.79
C PRO A 362 7.99 2.47 -10.90
N VAL A 363 8.97 3.31 -10.58
CA VAL A 363 9.57 4.31 -11.49
C VAL A 363 10.27 3.69 -12.70
N SER A 364 10.58 2.39 -12.64
CA SER A 364 11.11 1.62 -13.76
C SER A 364 10.52 0.20 -13.83
N PHE A 365 10.51 -0.35 -15.03
CA PHE A 365 10.15 -1.73 -15.30
C PHE A 365 11.40 -2.57 -15.21
N PRO A 366 11.42 -3.65 -14.42
CA PRO A 366 12.58 -4.51 -14.39
C PRO A 366 12.77 -5.18 -15.75
N LYS A 367 14.04 -5.45 -16.07
CA LYS A 367 14.37 -6.33 -17.20
C LYS A 367 13.73 -7.70 -17.01
N GLY A 368 13.40 -8.34 -18.12
CA GLY A 368 12.90 -9.71 -18.18
C GLY A 368 11.52 -9.84 -18.83
N LYS A 369 10.97 -11.04 -18.71
CA LYS A 369 9.68 -11.42 -19.30
C LYS A 369 8.53 -10.65 -18.67
N ILE A 370 7.67 -10.11 -19.52
CA ILE A 370 6.49 -9.35 -19.13
C ILE A 370 5.26 -10.21 -19.33
N THR A 371 4.53 -10.45 -18.24
CA THR A 371 3.26 -11.18 -18.28
C THR A 371 2.08 -10.24 -18.49
N VAL A 372 0.93 -10.80 -18.86
CA VAL A 372 -0.34 -10.06 -18.95
C VAL A 372 -0.66 -9.32 -17.65
N GLU A 373 -0.59 -10.01 -16.51
CA GLU A 373 -0.84 -9.39 -15.20
C GLU A 373 0.18 -8.30 -14.88
N ARG A 374 1.47 -8.58 -15.12
CA ARG A 374 2.51 -7.58 -14.87
C ARG A 374 2.35 -6.37 -15.76
N LEU A 375 1.80 -6.50 -16.96
CA LEU A 375 1.47 -5.36 -17.79
C LEU A 375 0.32 -4.55 -17.18
N PHE A 376 -0.74 -5.21 -16.73
CA PHE A 376 -1.93 -4.56 -16.18
C PHE A 376 -1.72 -3.91 -14.82
N SER A 377 -0.77 -4.39 -14.00
CA SER A 377 -0.51 -3.81 -12.68
C SER A 377 -0.09 -2.35 -12.72
N TYR A 378 0.29 -1.83 -13.90
CA TYR A 378 0.75 -0.45 -14.07
C TYR A 378 -0.29 0.50 -14.63
N PHE A 379 -1.39 -0.01 -15.16
CA PHE A 379 -2.48 0.83 -15.64
C PHE A 379 -3.53 0.94 -14.54
N TYR A 380 -3.94 2.17 -14.22
CA TYR A 380 -5.14 2.34 -13.42
C TYR A 380 -6.33 1.72 -14.14
N ASP A 381 -7.35 1.33 -13.38
CA ASP A 381 -8.60 0.79 -13.92
C ASP A 381 -9.45 1.90 -14.56
N HIS A 382 -8.93 2.44 -15.65
CA HIS A 382 -9.60 3.40 -16.50
C HIS A 382 -10.27 2.66 -17.66
N TYR A 383 -11.50 3.09 -17.96
CA TYR A 383 -12.13 2.74 -19.22
C TYR A 383 -11.41 3.47 -20.35
N LEU A 384 -11.10 2.79 -21.45
CA LEU A 384 -10.67 3.47 -22.65
C LEU A 384 -11.89 3.93 -23.44
N VAL A 385 -11.94 5.22 -23.75
CA VAL A 385 -12.98 5.84 -24.57
C VAL A 385 -12.39 6.11 -25.94
N LYS A 386 -13.07 5.65 -26.99
CA LYS A 386 -12.76 5.94 -28.39
C LYS A 386 -13.75 6.99 -28.90
N ALA A 387 -13.25 8.09 -29.43
CA ALA A 387 -14.04 9.22 -29.92
C ALA A 387 -13.49 9.77 -31.23
N THR A 388 -14.31 10.50 -31.98
CA THR A 388 -13.87 11.26 -33.16
C THR A 388 -13.76 12.73 -32.81
N ILE A 389 -12.69 13.39 -33.26
CA ILE A 389 -12.46 14.83 -33.07
C ILE A 389 -11.86 15.43 -34.35
N THR A 390 -12.21 16.66 -34.68
CA THR A 390 -11.55 17.37 -35.79
C THR A 390 -10.15 17.82 -35.40
N GLY A 391 -9.25 17.93 -36.37
CA GLY A 391 -7.91 18.45 -36.12
C GLY A 391 -7.91 19.86 -35.56
N ALA A 392 -8.87 20.70 -35.96
CA ALA A 392 -9.05 22.05 -35.42
C ALA A 392 -9.38 22.02 -33.91
N GLU A 393 -10.34 21.21 -33.49
CA GLU A 393 -10.72 21.06 -32.08
C GLU A 393 -9.59 20.47 -31.23
N LEU A 394 -8.89 19.46 -31.76
CA LEU A 394 -7.75 18.86 -31.09
C LEU A 394 -6.59 19.86 -30.97
N GLN A 395 -6.34 20.66 -32.00
CA GLN A 395 -5.34 21.73 -31.97
C GLN A 395 -5.69 22.77 -30.90
N THR A 396 -6.95 23.17 -30.77
CA THR A 396 -7.44 24.05 -29.69
C THR A 396 -7.23 23.41 -28.32
N PHE A 397 -7.53 22.12 -28.17
CA PHE A 397 -7.30 21.40 -26.92
C PHE A 397 -5.82 21.42 -26.52
N CYS A 398 -4.91 21.06 -27.44
CA CYS A 398 -3.48 20.97 -27.21
C CYS A 398 -2.81 22.35 -26.97
N ASN A 399 -3.30 23.41 -27.63
CA ASN A 399 -2.72 24.76 -27.54
C ASN A 399 -3.15 25.55 -26.30
N ALA A 400 -4.11 25.07 -25.51
CA ALA A 400 -4.51 25.76 -24.29
C ALA A 400 -3.31 25.92 -23.35
N GLN A 401 -3.11 27.14 -22.84
CA GLN A 401 -1.92 27.54 -22.09
C GLN A 401 -1.60 26.62 -20.90
N GLU A 402 -2.63 26.15 -20.22
CA GLU A 402 -2.56 25.23 -19.06
C GLU A 402 -2.24 23.77 -19.43
N ARG A 403 -2.32 23.39 -20.71
CA ARG A 403 -2.07 22.03 -21.21
C ARG A 403 -0.85 21.92 -22.11
N ARG A 404 -0.48 22.99 -22.80
CA ARG A 404 0.61 22.98 -23.78
C ARG A 404 1.90 22.40 -23.21
N ASP A 405 2.24 22.81 -21.99
CA ASP A 405 3.45 22.37 -21.30
C ASP A 405 3.41 20.90 -20.87
N ARG A 406 2.21 20.32 -20.70
CA ARG A 406 2.02 18.90 -20.32
C ARG A 406 2.42 17.93 -21.42
N PHE A 407 2.42 18.37 -22.68
CA PHE A 407 2.89 17.57 -23.81
C PHE A 407 4.41 17.62 -23.97
N ASN A 408 5.09 18.55 -23.27
CA ASN A 408 6.52 18.71 -23.34
C ASN A 408 7.20 17.88 -22.22
N PRO A 409 7.88 16.77 -22.56
CA PRO A 409 8.55 15.93 -21.56
C PRO A 409 9.69 16.66 -20.86
N PHE A 410 10.15 17.81 -21.38
CA PHE A 410 11.26 18.61 -20.86
C PHE A 410 10.82 19.82 -20.03
N HIS A 411 9.51 20.14 -19.97
CA HIS A 411 9.04 21.38 -19.37
C HIS A 411 8.56 21.19 -17.94
N HIS A 412 9.46 21.22 -16.95
CA HIS A 412 9.23 22.00 -15.72
C HIS A 412 10.55 22.49 -15.11
N ARG A 413 10.55 23.76 -14.68
CA ARG A 413 11.58 24.54 -13.97
C ARG A 413 12.42 23.72 -12.96
N GLY A 414 13.40 22.94 -13.43
CA GLY A 414 14.25 22.10 -12.59
C GLY A 414 13.60 20.81 -12.04
N ARG A 415 12.42 20.43 -12.56
CA ARG A 415 11.80 19.12 -12.28
C ARG A 415 11.33 18.50 -13.59
N PRO A 416 12.16 17.70 -14.26
CA PRO A 416 11.66 16.85 -15.34
C PRO A 416 10.42 16.09 -14.81
N PHE A 417 9.31 16.12 -15.54
CA PHE A 417 8.16 15.22 -15.31
C PHE A 417 7.31 15.46 -14.03
N SER A 418 6.55 16.56 -13.99
CA SER A 418 5.55 16.77 -12.93
C SER A 418 4.24 15.99 -13.21
N GLY A 419 3.37 15.89 -12.20
CA GLY A 419 2.19 15.01 -12.10
C GLY A 419 1.10 15.11 -13.17
N ASP A 420 1.29 15.93 -14.20
CA ASP A 420 0.28 16.29 -15.19
C ASP A 420 0.69 16.01 -16.65
N ALA A 421 1.81 15.33 -16.91
CA ALA A 421 2.26 15.03 -18.28
C ALA A 421 1.21 14.28 -19.12
N ILE A 422 1.17 14.51 -20.43
CA ILE A 422 0.34 13.78 -21.41
C ILE A 422 1.26 13.07 -22.39
N TYR A 423 1.23 11.74 -22.35
CA TYR A 423 1.87 10.84 -23.31
C TYR A 423 0.94 10.64 -24.50
N TYR A 424 1.50 10.43 -25.68
CA TYR A 424 0.72 10.36 -26.91
C TYR A 424 1.30 9.39 -27.94
N SER A 425 0.44 8.91 -28.84
CA SER A 425 0.82 8.13 -30.01
C SER A 425 0.05 8.58 -31.24
N GLY A 426 0.70 8.53 -32.41
CA GLY A 426 0.11 8.90 -33.70
C GLY A 426 0.10 10.39 -34.05
N MET A 427 0.63 11.23 -33.15
CA MET A 427 0.78 12.67 -33.35
C MET A 427 2.25 13.03 -33.51
N ASN A 428 2.56 13.90 -34.48
CA ASN A 428 3.89 14.47 -34.64
C ASN A 428 3.97 15.77 -33.83
N VAL A 429 4.75 15.75 -32.75
CA VAL A 429 4.93 16.92 -31.89
C VAL A 429 6.37 17.39 -31.99
N THR A 430 6.56 18.67 -32.32
CA THR A 430 7.86 19.31 -32.33
C THR A 430 7.95 20.37 -31.24
N PHE A 431 9.15 20.48 -30.67
CA PHE A 431 9.47 21.40 -29.58
C PHE A 431 10.50 22.40 -30.08
N SER A 432 10.24 23.68 -29.89
CA SER A 432 11.20 24.74 -30.15
C SER A 432 11.91 25.11 -28.84
N PRO A 433 13.23 24.87 -28.72
CA PRO A 433 13.99 25.27 -27.54
C PRO A 433 14.08 26.79 -27.37
N ALA A 434 13.92 27.56 -28.46
CA ALA A 434 14.11 29.01 -28.47
C ALA A 434 13.00 29.77 -27.73
N ASP A 435 11.78 29.26 -27.78
CA ASP A 435 10.59 29.90 -27.21
C ASP A 435 9.70 28.94 -26.41
N SER A 436 10.20 27.72 -26.16
CA SER A 436 9.45 26.63 -25.52
C SER A 436 8.14 26.28 -26.21
N SER A 437 7.97 26.64 -27.49
CA SER A 437 6.75 26.38 -28.22
C SER A 437 6.62 24.89 -28.56
N VAL A 438 5.40 24.37 -28.39
CA VAL A 438 4.99 23.04 -28.85
C VAL A 438 4.14 23.21 -30.11
N ASN A 439 4.43 22.44 -31.16
CA ASN A 439 3.67 22.37 -32.40
C ASN A 439 3.18 20.93 -32.62
N PHE A 440 1.89 20.77 -32.92
CA PHE A 440 1.19 19.48 -32.93
C PHE A 440 0.95 18.89 -34.33
N ALA A 441 1.36 19.59 -35.41
CA ALA A 441 1.28 19.12 -36.81
C ALA A 441 -0.07 18.46 -37.20
N LEU A 442 -1.19 18.98 -36.68
CA LEU A 442 -2.54 18.48 -36.95
C LEU A 442 -3.11 19.15 -38.20
N THR A 443 -3.71 18.36 -39.09
CA THR A 443 -4.51 18.88 -40.22
C THR A 443 -5.90 19.32 -39.73
N PRO A 444 -6.28 20.62 -39.81
CA PRO A 444 -7.51 21.14 -39.20
C PRO A 444 -8.80 20.42 -39.63
N ASP A 445 -8.95 20.16 -40.93
CA ASP A 445 -10.18 19.59 -41.51
C ASP A 445 -10.22 18.05 -41.45
N LYS A 446 -9.15 17.40 -40.95
CA LYS A 446 -9.11 15.95 -40.81
C LYS A 446 -9.81 15.54 -39.52
N GLU A 447 -10.70 14.57 -39.59
CA GLU A 447 -11.19 13.87 -38.41
C GLU A 447 -10.18 12.80 -37.95
N TYR A 448 -9.97 12.76 -36.63
CA TYR A 448 -9.12 11.77 -35.98
C TYR A 448 -9.95 10.93 -35.04
N VAL A 449 -9.75 9.62 -35.10
CA VAL A 449 -10.21 8.70 -34.09
C VAL A 449 -9.20 8.68 -32.94
N VAL A 450 -9.59 9.18 -31.77
CA VAL A 450 -8.74 9.33 -30.59
C VAL A 450 -9.19 8.38 -29.48
N VAL A 451 -8.24 7.76 -28.80
CA VAL A 451 -8.49 6.99 -27.58
C VAL A 451 -7.87 7.66 -26.36
N VAL A 452 -8.65 7.76 -25.29
CA VAL A 452 -8.24 8.35 -24.00
C VAL A 452 -8.77 7.53 -22.82
N PRO A 453 -8.08 7.51 -21.66
CA PRO A 453 -8.62 6.90 -20.44
C PRO A 453 -9.72 7.74 -19.80
N TRP A 454 -10.64 7.08 -19.10
CA TRP A 454 -11.73 7.70 -18.35
C TRP A 454 -11.67 7.35 -16.86
N PRO A 455 -11.84 8.34 -15.95
CA PRO A 455 -11.97 9.76 -16.26
C PRO A 455 -10.66 10.33 -16.79
N PHE A 456 -10.74 11.22 -17.78
CA PHE A 456 -9.60 12.06 -18.15
C PHE A 456 -9.56 13.20 -17.15
N ALA A 457 -8.46 13.35 -16.42
CA ALA A 457 -8.36 14.33 -15.31
C ALA A 457 -8.57 15.79 -15.74
N ASP A 458 -8.55 16.08 -17.04
CA ASP A 458 -8.80 17.41 -17.59
C ASP A 458 -10.26 17.60 -18.02
N ALA A 459 -10.94 18.56 -17.39
CA ALA A 459 -12.34 18.88 -17.65
C ALA A 459 -12.60 19.31 -19.11
N GLY A 460 -11.58 19.74 -19.87
CA GLY A 460 -11.71 20.10 -21.28
C GLY A 460 -12.09 18.93 -22.19
N ILE A 461 -11.59 17.72 -21.91
CA ILE A 461 -12.02 16.49 -22.59
C ILE A 461 -13.38 16.02 -22.06
N ASN A 462 -13.64 16.23 -20.77
CA ASN A 462 -14.94 15.90 -20.16
C ASN A 462 -16.09 16.81 -20.64
N LYS A 463 -15.84 17.83 -21.46
CA LYS A 463 -16.88 18.66 -22.11
C LYS A 463 -17.45 18.04 -23.38
N PHE A 464 -16.75 17.10 -24.01
CA PHE A 464 -17.30 16.26 -25.10
C PHE A 464 -18.27 15.19 -24.57
N ARG A 465 -18.62 15.25 -23.28
CA ARG A 465 -19.40 14.27 -22.51
C ARG A 465 -20.87 14.12 -22.90
N TYR A 466 -21.46 14.98 -23.74
CA TYR A 466 -22.91 15.09 -23.97
C TYR A 466 -23.76 14.16 -23.07
N GLN A 467 -23.98 14.64 -21.83
CA GLN A 467 -24.93 14.15 -20.83
C GLN A 467 -25.13 12.63 -20.73
N LEU A 468 -24.24 11.93 -20.02
CA LEU A 468 -24.62 10.64 -19.41
C LEU A 468 -25.46 10.90 -18.16
N PRO A 469 -26.66 10.30 -18.01
CA PRO A 469 -27.41 10.34 -16.77
C PRO A 469 -26.60 9.71 -15.63
N GLU A 470 -26.85 10.13 -14.39
CA GLU A 470 -26.42 9.36 -13.23
C GLU A 470 -26.79 7.88 -13.43
N ARG A 471 -25.84 6.99 -13.09
CA ARG A 471 -25.93 5.52 -13.24
C ARG A 471 -27.39 5.03 -13.23
N ALA A 472 -27.94 4.80 -14.42
CA ALA A 472 -29.23 4.16 -14.59
C ALA A 472 -29.01 2.86 -15.36
N SER A 473 -29.38 1.75 -14.73
CA SER A 473 -29.49 0.44 -15.35
C SER A 473 -30.52 0.49 -16.48
N VAL A 474 -30.09 0.27 -17.72
CA VAL A 474 -30.99 0.15 -18.89
C VAL A 474 -30.75 -1.21 -19.57
N PRO A 475 -31.81 -2.03 -19.79
CA PRO A 475 -31.72 -3.28 -20.55
C PRO A 475 -31.50 -3.06 -22.04
N LEU A 476 -30.77 -3.99 -22.67
CA LEU A 476 -30.18 -3.91 -24.01
C LEU A 476 -31.18 -3.81 -25.20
N ALA A 477 -32.50 -3.84 -24.97
CA ALA A 477 -33.50 -4.02 -26.04
C ALA A 477 -34.08 -2.72 -26.63
N ASP A 478 -33.91 -1.57 -25.97
CA ASP A 478 -34.72 -0.36 -26.25
C ASP A 478 -33.98 0.82 -26.91
N VAL A 479 -32.80 0.60 -27.50
CA VAL A 479 -32.04 1.68 -28.16
C VAL A 479 -31.76 1.30 -29.61
N VAL A 480 -32.66 1.67 -30.52
CA VAL A 480 -32.41 2.61 -31.65
C VAL A 480 -33.56 2.56 -32.67
N SER A 481 -34.17 3.73 -32.91
CA SER A 481 -34.35 4.26 -34.27
C SER A 481 -34.11 5.77 -34.26
N GLY A 482 -33.08 6.26 -34.98
CA GLY A 482 -32.99 7.67 -35.42
C GLY A 482 -31.74 8.49 -35.07
N LEU A 483 -30.77 7.96 -34.34
CA LEU A 483 -29.44 8.56 -34.12
C LEU A 483 -28.40 7.51 -34.51
N THR A 484 -27.66 7.68 -35.61
CA THR A 484 -26.59 6.73 -35.93
C THR A 484 -25.29 7.17 -35.26
N LEU A 485 -25.27 7.04 -33.94
CA LEU A 485 -24.04 6.67 -33.22
C LEU A 485 -23.64 5.30 -33.78
N HIS A 486 -22.64 5.23 -34.67
CA HIS A 486 -22.01 3.95 -34.95
C HIS A 486 -21.41 3.49 -33.62
N GLU A 487 -22.00 2.43 -33.07
CA GLU A 487 -21.83 1.88 -31.73
C GLU A 487 -20.66 2.48 -30.92
N PRO A 488 -20.91 3.03 -29.70
CA PRO A 488 -19.86 3.02 -28.72
C PRO A 488 -19.53 1.54 -28.52
N ALA A 489 -18.46 1.07 -29.15
CA ALA A 489 -17.85 -0.18 -28.78
C ALA A 489 -17.35 0.04 -27.36
N LEU A 490 -18.24 -0.16 -26.38
CA LEU A 490 -17.86 -0.60 -25.05
C LEU A 490 -17.08 -1.87 -25.30
N LEU A 491 -15.77 -1.72 -25.37
CA LEU A 491 -14.88 -2.85 -25.43
C LEU A 491 -15.20 -3.70 -24.18
N PRO A 492 -15.39 -5.02 -24.33
CA PRO A 492 -16.15 -5.82 -23.38
C PRO A 492 -15.55 -5.73 -21.98
N ALA A 493 -16.40 -5.43 -20.99
CA ALA A 493 -16.32 -5.45 -19.51
C ALA A 493 -15.00 -5.11 -18.77
N THR A 494 -13.83 -5.05 -19.39
CA THR A 494 -12.58 -4.50 -18.84
C THR A 494 -11.66 -4.11 -20.01
N THR A 495 -10.88 -3.04 -19.84
CA THR A 495 -9.69 -2.74 -20.67
C THR A 495 -8.74 -3.96 -20.76
N ARG A 496 -8.92 -4.94 -19.86
CA ARG A 496 -8.12 -6.14 -19.75
C ARG A 496 -8.39 -7.23 -20.79
N GLN A 497 -9.62 -7.35 -21.29
CA GLN A 497 -9.96 -8.36 -22.31
C GLN A 497 -9.44 -8.00 -23.71
N LEU A 498 -9.29 -6.71 -24.02
CA LEU A 498 -8.78 -6.23 -25.31
C LEU A 498 -7.35 -6.67 -25.62
N LEU A 499 -6.51 -6.84 -24.59
CA LEU A 499 -5.08 -7.08 -24.80
C LEU A 499 -4.77 -8.53 -25.17
N VAL A 500 -5.72 -9.45 -24.93
CA VAL A 500 -5.54 -10.86 -25.24
C VAL A 500 -6.56 -11.26 -26.31
N ARG A 501 -6.26 -10.94 -27.57
CA ARG A 501 -6.92 -11.63 -28.69
C ARG A 501 -6.49 -13.09 -28.68
N GLU A 502 -7.45 -13.99 -28.63
CA GLU A 502 -7.24 -15.43 -28.80
C GLU A 502 -6.41 -15.69 -30.07
N GLY A 503 -5.25 -16.33 -29.92
CA GLY A 503 -4.70 -17.16 -31.01
C GLY A 503 -3.30 -16.86 -31.54
N THR A 504 -2.65 -15.72 -31.27
CA THR A 504 -1.26 -15.52 -31.77
C THR A 504 -0.41 -14.65 -30.83
N SER A 505 0.41 -15.29 -29.99
CA SER A 505 1.55 -14.63 -29.34
C SER A 505 2.66 -14.40 -30.37
N ASN A 506 2.45 -13.48 -31.32
CA ASN A 506 3.58 -12.92 -32.05
C ASN A 506 4.36 -12.09 -31.03
N GLY A 507 5.54 -12.57 -30.63
CA GLY A 507 6.38 -11.91 -29.64
C GLY A 507 6.49 -10.41 -29.95
N LEU A 508 6.12 -9.56 -28.99
CA LEU A 508 6.26 -8.12 -29.14
C LEU A 508 7.76 -7.80 -29.24
N ALA A 509 8.21 -7.35 -30.41
CA ALA A 509 9.55 -6.80 -30.58
C ALA A 509 9.57 -5.35 -30.09
N PHE A 510 10.26 -5.10 -28.97
CA PHE A 510 10.41 -3.79 -28.34
C PHE A 510 11.58 -3.03 -28.97
N CYS A 511 11.37 -2.52 -30.18
CA CYS A 511 12.35 -1.68 -30.87
C CYS A 511 11.73 -0.32 -31.21
N ARG A 512 11.59 0.57 -30.22
CA ARG A 512 11.70 2.00 -30.55
C ARG A 512 13.21 2.28 -30.58
N PRO A 513 13.83 2.58 -31.73
CA PRO A 513 15.14 3.21 -31.71
C PRO A 513 15.03 4.47 -30.85
N PHE A 514 15.97 4.66 -29.92
CA PHE A 514 16.10 5.90 -29.17
C PHE A 514 15.90 7.07 -30.13
N ALA A 515 14.99 7.99 -29.81
CA ALA A 515 14.85 9.21 -30.60
C ALA A 515 16.20 9.95 -30.51
N GLN A 516 16.98 9.89 -31.59
CA GLN A 516 18.15 10.72 -31.75
C GLN A 516 17.67 12.15 -32.03
N PRO A 517 18.32 13.17 -31.44
CA PRO A 517 19.51 13.07 -30.60
C PRO A 517 19.19 12.66 -29.16
N GLN A 518 20.02 11.76 -28.60
CA GLN A 518 20.15 11.64 -27.15
C GLN A 518 20.61 12.99 -26.59
N PRO A 519 20.02 13.53 -25.51
CA PRO A 519 20.49 14.75 -24.90
C PRO A 519 21.96 14.62 -24.48
N ASP A 520 22.74 15.68 -24.68
CA ASP A 520 24.03 15.83 -24.01
C ASP A 520 23.76 16.07 -22.50
N TRP A 521 23.64 14.97 -21.77
CA TRP A 521 23.40 14.96 -20.33
C TRP A 521 24.55 15.61 -19.55
N ASP A 522 25.74 15.67 -20.13
CA ASP A 522 26.96 16.19 -19.49
C ASP A 522 26.90 17.72 -19.34
N ALA A 523 26.38 18.41 -20.35
CA ALA A 523 26.19 19.87 -20.31
C ALA A 523 25.08 20.27 -19.31
N TRP A 524 23.98 19.51 -19.25
CA TRP A 524 22.88 19.76 -18.32
C TRP A 524 23.24 19.42 -16.87
N THR A 525 23.98 18.33 -16.65
CA THR A 525 24.45 17.93 -15.31
C THR A 525 25.48 18.93 -14.77
N LYS A 526 26.43 19.39 -15.59
CA LYS A 526 27.40 20.45 -15.20
C LYS A 526 26.72 21.79 -14.92
N CYS A 527 25.68 22.16 -15.68
CA CYS A 527 24.89 23.36 -15.42
C CYS A 527 24.10 23.25 -14.10
N PHE A 528 23.60 22.06 -13.77
CA PHE A 528 22.88 21.79 -12.52
C PHE A 528 23.84 21.80 -11.31
N GLU A 529 24.99 21.13 -11.40
CA GLU A 529 26.01 21.10 -10.35
C GLU A 529 26.62 22.48 -10.06
N ALA A 530 26.79 23.32 -11.09
CA ALA A 530 27.30 24.69 -10.93
C ALA A 530 26.29 25.67 -10.30
N LYS A 531 25.00 25.30 -10.24
CA LYS A 531 23.93 26.14 -9.67
C LYS A 531 23.60 25.79 -8.21
N PHE A 532 24.09 24.65 -7.73
CA PHE A 532 23.87 24.12 -6.38
C PHE A 532 25.19 23.87 -5.60
N LYS A 533 26.34 24.29 -6.14
CA LYS A 533 27.51 24.75 -5.39
C LYS A 533 27.46 26.25 -5.27
#